data_AF-A0A1S3BR15-F1
#
_entry.id   AF-A0A1S3BR15-F1
#
_cell.length_a   1.000
_cell.length_b   1.000
_cell.length_c   1.000
_cell.angle_alpha   90.00
_cell.angle_beta   90.00
_cell.angle_gamma   90.00
#
_symmetry.space_group_name_H-M   'P 1'
#
loop_
_entity.id
_entity.type
_entity.pdbx_description
1 polymer ?
#
loop_
_entity_poly.entity_id
_entity_poly.type
_entity_poly.pdbx_seq_one_letter_code
_entity_poly.pdbx_strand_id
1 'polypeptide(L)'
;MRRNASISILPYFNRLNLRSLSSLISPNSISNLPLNSSPVSTPNLKPCTKNNGLFFKFTRFQANSSRNLDTLVEKRPEMSSRQRKLKEKSDLEEAFESADTVDEMVKAFKNMESAFEEKDLGLASLKIGLKLDQEGEDPEQILLYADRALKALDKDDNRNPSLPVAMTLQLIGSVNYSLKRFSDSLGYLNRANRILGQLEEKGFSAEDVRPVLHAVQLELANVKTAMGRREEALSNLRKSLEIKELMLEKDSRELGTANRDLAEAYVAILNFKDALPFCMKGLEIHKKELGNNSVEVAHDRRLLGVIYSGLEEHQKALEQNELSRKVLKNWGLNSDLLRAEIEAANMQIALGRYDEAISTLKDVVQHTDKDSEIRGVVFTSMGKVLCNQEKFTDGKRCLEIAIGIFDKREETSPAAAAEAYSEISMLYETMNDFETAISLLKRSLALLEKLPQEQHSEGSVSARLGWLLLLIGKVQEAIPYLEGAAETLQESFGSKHFGVGYIYNNLGAAYLELERPQSAAQMFAVAKDIMDVSLGPHHADSIEACHNLSKAYGAMGSYALAIEFQQQVVDAWESHGSTAEDELREARQTLQQLKRKAQGTSKFELSTKALPLPHSSTSSKTLQPDLPAHQKHQ
;
A
#
# COMPACT_ATOMS: atom_id res chain seq x y z
N MET A 1 -33.09 -56.29 -43.56
CA MET A 1 -32.61 -56.61 -42.20
C MET A 1 -31.25 -55.95 -42.00
N ARG A 2 -31.04 -55.33 -40.83
CA ARG A 2 -29.88 -54.53 -40.37
C ARG A 2 -29.77 -53.10 -40.93
N ARG A 3 -30.42 -52.17 -40.21
CA ARG A 3 -30.14 -50.72 -40.18
C ARG A 3 -28.79 -50.52 -39.47
N ASN A 4 -27.80 -49.95 -40.16
CA ASN A 4 -26.67 -49.29 -39.53
C ASN A 4 -27.03 -47.81 -39.39
N ALA A 5 -27.30 -47.38 -38.17
CA ALA A 5 -27.46 -45.97 -37.81
C ALA A 5 -26.14 -45.50 -37.19
N SER A 6 -25.49 -44.57 -37.88
CA SER A 6 -24.43 -43.72 -37.35
C SER A 6 -24.98 -42.91 -36.17
N ILE A 7 -24.32 -42.95 -35.01
CA ILE A 7 -24.62 -42.04 -33.89
C ILE A 7 -23.36 -41.24 -33.60
N SER A 8 -23.33 -40.06 -34.20
CA SER A 8 -22.60 -38.88 -33.72
C SER A 8 -22.91 -38.67 -32.23
N ILE A 9 -21.89 -38.54 -31.39
CA ILE A 9 -22.03 -38.10 -29.99
C ILE A 9 -21.47 -36.67 -29.88
N LEU A 10 -22.21 -35.76 -30.52
CA LEU A 10 -22.23 -34.32 -30.28
C LEU A 10 -23.74 -33.99 -30.35
N PRO A 11 -24.47 -34.09 -29.22
CA PRO A 11 -24.61 -32.94 -28.32
C PRO A 11 -24.91 -33.34 -26.85
N TYR A 12 -23.95 -33.21 -25.93
CA TYR A 12 -24.21 -33.24 -24.47
C TYR A 12 -23.28 -32.32 -23.66
N PHE A 13 -22.54 -31.41 -24.31
CA PHE A 13 -21.45 -30.66 -23.71
C PHE A 13 -21.71 -29.18 -23.37
N ASN A 14 -22.96 -28.67 -23.45
CA ASN A 14 -23.21 -27.23 -23.31
C ASN A 14 -23.88 -26.76 -22.01
N ARG A 15 -23.88 -27.51 -20.90
CA ARG A 15 -24.48 -27.03 -19.63
C ARG A 15 -23.81 -27.43 -18.29
N LEU A 16 -22.60 -27.98 -18.25
CA LEU A 16 -22.08 -28.57 -16.99
C LEU A 16 -20.70 -28.13 -16.44
N ASN A 17 -19.96 -27.19 -17.03
CA ASN A 17 -18.62 -26.83 -16.50
C ASN A 17 -18.52 -25.54 -15.65
N LEU A 18 -19.63 -24.90 -15.26
CA LEU A 18 -19.59 -23.76 -14.32
C LEU A 18 -19.92 -24.14 -12.87
N ARG A 19 -20.63 -25.25 -12.65
CA ARG A 19 -21.11 -25.65 -11.31
C ARG A 19 -20.07 -26.35 -10.43
N SER A 20 -19.06 -27.03 -11.01
CA SER A 20 -17.97 -27.63 -10.22
C SER A 20 -17.04 -26.54 -9.68
N LEU A 21 -16.64 -25.62 -10.56
CA LEU A 21 -15.83 -24.45 -10.25
C LEU A 21 -16.52 -23.52 -9.24
N SER A 22 -17.82 -23.23 -9.40
CA SER A 22 -18.56 -22.36 -8.47
C SER A 22 -18.61 -22.89 -7.04
N SER A 23 -18.42 -24.19 -6.84
CA SER A 23 -18.40 -24.80 -5.50
C SER A 23 -17.02 -24.77 -4.84
N LEU A 24 -15.95 -24.53 -5.61
CA LEU A 24 -14.56 -24.47 -5.16
C LEU A 24 -14.03 -23.04 -5.08
N ILE A 25 -14.75 -22.11 -5.71
CA ILE A 25 -14.34 -20.74 -5.93
C ILE A 25 -15.55 -19.85 -5.59
N SER A 26 -15.49 -19.14 -4.46
CA SER A 26 -16.54 -18.20 -4.09
C SER A 26 -16.64 -17.02 -5.08
N PRO A 27 -17.86 -16.64 -5.51
CA PRO A 27 -18.10 -15.44 -6.29
C PRO A 27 -17.97 -14.15 -5.47
N ASN A 28 -17.87 -14.22 -4.14
CA ASN A 28 -17.85 -13.05 -3.25
C ASN A 28 -16.45 -12.51 -2.93
N SER A 29 -15.38 -13.21 -3.31
CA SER A 29 -14.07 -13.01 -2.68
C SER A 29 -13.05 -12.22 -3.51
N ILE A 30 -13.24 -12.09 -4.83
CA ILE A 30 -12.43 -11.19 -5.68
C ILE A 30 -13.25 -10.03 -6.21
N SER A 31 -14.55 -10.26 -6.45
CA SER A 31 -15.56 -9.22 -6.76
C SER A 31 -15.57 -8.07 -5.76
N ASN A 32 -15.15 -8.35 -4.51
CA ASN A 32 -15.10 -7.42 -3.39
C ASN A 32 -13.68 -7.10 -2.90
N LEU A 33 -12.61 -7.32 -3.68
CA LEU A 33 -11.37 -6.56 -3.41
C LEU A 33 -11.82 -5.09 -3.42
N PRO A 34 -11.73 -4.34 -2.31
CA PRO A 34 -12.02 -2.93 -2.31
C PRO A 34 -10.87 -2.24 -3.04
N LEU A 35 -10.81 -2.38 -4.37
CA LEU A 35 -10.17 -1.39 -5.23
C LEU A 35 -10.91 -0.04 -5.10
N ASN A 36 -12.13 -0.06 -4.54
CA ASN A 36 -12.91 1.10 -4.16
C ASN A 36 -12.33 1.83 -2.92
N SER A 37 -11.18 2.46 -3.11
CA SER A 37 -10.99 3.79 -2.56
C SER A 37 -10.89 4.75 -3.74
N SER A 38 -12.02 5.40 -4.09
CA SER A 38 -12.02 6.64 -4.89
C SER A 38 -10.81 7.47 -4.47
N PRO A 39 -10.02 8.07 -5.38
CA PRO A 39 -8.62 8.42 -5.14
C PRO A 39 -8.49 9.19 -3.83
N VAL A 40 -8.23 8.46 -2.75
CA VAL A 40 -7.47 9.01 -1.65
C VAL A 40 -6.13 9.08 -2.32
N SER A 41 -5.78 10.32 -2.69
CA SER A 41 -4.50 10.65 -3.26
C SER A 41 -3.50 9.72 -2.61
N THR A 42 -2.78 8.88 -3.37
CA THR A 42 -1.57 8.23 -2.84
C THR A 42 -0.90 9.30 -2.02
N PRO A 43 -0.70 9.12 -0.70
CA PRO A 43 -0.28 10.21 0.12
C PRO A 43 1.10 10.58 -0.41
N ASN A 44 1.13 11.57 -1.29
CA ASN A 44 2.31 12.33 -1.64
C ASN A 44 2.51 13.15 -0.39
N LEU A 45 2.95 12.46 0.66
CA LEU A 45 3.47 13.02 1.88
C LEU A 45 4.53 13.94 1.35
N LYS A 46 4.23 15.23 1.39
CA LYS A 46 5.11 16.23 0.85
C LYS A 46 6.48 15.89 1.42
N PRO A 47 7.52 15.74 0.57
CA PRO A 47 8.86 15.63 1.10
C PRO A 47 9.04 16.79 2.08
N CYS A 48 9.88 16.62 3.09
CA CYS A 48 10.15 17.64 4.10
C CYS A 48 10.88 18.86 3.49
N THR A 49 10.40 19.42 2.38
CA THR A 49 10.88 20.63 1.70
C THR A 49 10.56 21.91 2.48
N LYS A 50 9.97 21.78 3.68
CA LYS A 50 9.85 22.87 4.65
C LYS A 50 10.47 22.46 5.98
N ASN A 51 11.76 22.17 5.95
CA ASN A 51 12.64 22.14 7.12
C ASN A 51 12.81 23.55 7.72
N ASN A 52 11.73 24.25 8.05
CA ASN A 52 11.76 25.56 8.72
C ASN A 52 12.25 25.48 10.19
N GLY A 53 12.84 24.36 10.62
CA GLY A 53 13.21 24.12 12.01
C GLY A 53 14.52 23.39 12.26
N LEU A 54 15.31 23.00 11.25
CA LEU A 54 16.60 22.30 11.47
C LEU A 54 17.83 23.21 11.32
N PHE A 55 17.70 24.51 11.64
CA PHE A 55 18.86 25.31 11.99
C PHE A 55 19.31 24.93 13.40
N PHE A 56 20.01 23.81 13.50
CA PHE A 56 20.90 23.60 14.64
C PHE A 56 21.89 24.75 14.64
N LYS A 57 21.97 25.48 15.76
CA LYS A 57 23.18 26.23 16.08
C LYS A 57 24.28 25.20 16.24
N PHE A 58 24.95 24.85 15.14
CA PHE A 58 26.18 24.09 15.22
C PHE A 58 27.06 24.83 16.22
N THR A 59 27.44 24.13 17.28
CA THR A 59 28.34 24.67 18.28
C THR A 59 29.56 25.17 17.51
N ARG A 60 29.84 26.48 17.67
CA ARG A 60 31.05 27.14 17.17
C ARG A 60 32.20 26.13 17.11
N PHE A 61 32.89 26.07 15.97
CA PHE A 61 34.19 25.42 15.88
C PHE A 61 34.97 25.73 17.17
N GLN A 62 35.18 24.72 18.02
CA GLN A 62 35.77 24.93 19.33
C GLN A 62 37.23 25.34 19.15
N ALA A 63 37.46 26.65 19.05
CA ALA A 63 38.75 27.24 19.32
C ALA A 63 38.94 27.22 20.85
N ASN A 64 39.82 26.33 21.32
CA ASN A 64 40.25 26.29 22.72
C ASN A 64 40.69 27.69 23.16
N SER A 65 39.91 28.33 24.04
CA SER A 65 40.29 29.59 24.66
C SER A 65 41.20 29.31 25.87
N SER A 66 42.51 29.41 25.68
CA SER A 66 43.44 29.51 26.81
C SER A 66 43.33 30.92 27.41
N ARG A 67 42.61 31.05 28.51
CA ARG A 67 42.62 32.26 29.35
C ARG A 67 43.96 32.35 30.07
N ASN A 68 44.73 33.40 29.79
CA ASN A 68 45.68 33.97 30.75
C ASN A 68 45.22 35.40 31.05
N LEU A 69 44.81 35.61 32.29
CA LEU A 69 44.65 36.93 32.90
C LEU A 69 46.05 37.41 33.27
N ASP A 70 46.51 38.49 32.64
CA ASP A 70 47.40 39.44 33.30
C ASP A 70 47.19 40.83 32.71
N THR A 71 47.01 41.77 33.61
CA THR A 71 46.85 43.21 33.36
C THR A 71 48.24 43.81 33.15
N LEU A 72 48.43 44.62 32.11
CA LEU A 72 49.20 45.89 32.10
C LEU A 72 49.36 46.46 30.67
N VAL A 73 48.85 47.69 30.51
CA VAL A 73 49.13 48.79 29.57
C VAL A 73 49.91 48.52 28.25
N GLU A 74 49.17 48.75 27.15
CA GLU A 74 49.53 49.18 25.79
C GLU A 74 50.99 49.04 25.27
N LYS A 75 51.21 47.94 24.56
CA LYS A 75 51.83 47.92 23.21
C LYS A 75 51.00 46.97 22.35
N ARG A 76 50.53 47.38 21.16
CA ARG A 76 49.86 46.46 20.21
C ARG A 76 50.83 45.31 19.92
N PRO A 77 50.52 44.05 20.28
CA PRO A 77 51.38 42.94 19.91
C PRO A 77 51.31 42.79 18.40
N GLU A 78 52.45 42.77 17.71
CA GLU A 78 52.49 42.33 16.32
C GLU A 78 52.01 40.88 16.26
N MET A 79 50.78 40.68 15.75
CA MET A 79 50.17 39.37 15.59
C MET A 79 51.14 38.45 14.84
N SER A 80 51.49 37.31 15.46
CA SER A 80 52.31 36.27 14.82
C SER A 80 51.63 35.76 13.56
N SER A 81 52.40 35.23 12.59
CA SER A 81 51.85 34.68 11.34
C SER A 81 50.78 33.61 11.58
N ARG A 82 50.93 32.80 12.64
CA ARG A 82 49.94 31.80 13.07
C ARG A 82 48.64 32.44 13.58
N GLN A 83 48.72 33.51 14.38
CA GLN A 83 47.54 34.23 14.87
C GLN A 83 46.81 34.97 13.74
N ARG A 84 47.53 35.48 12.73
CA ARG A 84 46.90 36.08 11.54
C ARG A 84 46.10 35.06 10.75
N LYS A 85 46.67 33.87 10.49
CA LYS A 85 45.95 32.77 9.80
C LYS A 85 44.72 32.29 10.57
N LEU A 86 44.81 32.20 11.90
CA LEU A 86 43.66 31.83 12.74
C LEU A 86 42.56 32.89 12.68
N LYS A 87 42.93 34.17 12.71
CA LYS A 87 41.98 35.27 12.57
C LYS A 87 41.33 35.27 11.18
N GLU A 88 42.11 35.09 10.12
CA GLU A 88 41.62 35.00 8.75
C GLU A 88 40.62 33.84 8.58
N LYS A 89 40.90 32.66 9.15
CA LYS A 89 39.94 31.54 9.18
C LYS A 89 38.64 31.90 9.91
N SER A 90 38.76 32.53 11.08
CA SER A 90 37.60 32.96 11.86
C SER A 90 36.75 34.01 11.12
N ASP A 91 37.40 34.96 10.44
CA ASP A 91 36.71 36.01 9.67
C ASP A 91 35.97 35.39 8.46
N LEU A 92 36.56 34.37 7.81
CA LEU A 92 35.92 33.62 6.72
C LEU A 92 34.75 32.77 7.20
N GLU A 93 34.86 32.11 8.35
CA GLU A 93 33.76 31.38 8.98
C GLU A 93 32.60 32.32 9.34
N GLU A 94 32.90 33.48 9.94
CA GLU A 94 31.88 34.49 10.27
C GLU A 94 31.17 34.99 9.02
N ALA A 95 31.91 35.28 7.94
CA ALA A 95 31.33 35.70 6.67
C ALA A 95 30.41 34.63 6.07
N PHE A 96 30.77 33.35 6.16
CA PHE A 96 29.94 32.24 5.71
C PHE A 96 28.69 32.05 6.59
N GLU A 97 28.83 32.17 7.91
CA GLU A 97 27.71 32.06 8.84
C GLU A 97 26.73 33.23 8.75
N SER A 98 27.20 34.42 8.35
CA SER A 98 26.38 35.62 8.14
C SER A 98 25.71 35.72 6.77
N ALA A 99 26.00 34.80 5.85
CA ALA A 99 25.41 34.82 4.52
C ALA A 99 23.93 34.40 4.57
N ASP A 100 23.05 35.22 3.97
CA ASP A 100 21.59 35.01 4.01
C ASP A 100 21.09 34.24 2.78
N THR A 101 21.77 34.43 1.65
CA THR A 101 21.42 33.82 0.34
C THR A 101 22.38 32.68 -0.03
N VAL A 102 21.90 31.75 -0.87
CA VAL A 102 22.75 30.69 -1.44
C VAL A 102 23.97 31.26 -2.16
N ASP A 103 23.80 32.31 -2.96
CA ASP A 103 24.90 32.92 -3.72
C ASP A 103 25.98 33.51 -2.80
N GLU A 104 25.58 34.16 -1.71
CA GLU A 104 26.50 34.67 -0.70
C GLU A 104 27.22 33.53 0.02
N MET A 105 26.49 32.46 0.38
CA MET A 105 27.08 31.27 1.01
C MET A 105 28.10 30.61 0.08
N VAL A 106 27.76 30.38 -1.19
CA VAL A 106 28.66 29.78 -2.20
C VAL A 106 29.87 30.68 -2.44
N LYS A 107 29.69 32.00 -2.46
CA LYS A 107 30.81 32.96 -2.59
C LYS A 107 31.73 32.95 -1.37
N ALA A 108 31.17 32.98 -0.16
CA ALA A 108 31.94 32.89 1.08
C ALA A 108 32.68 31.55 1.16
N PHE A 109 32.02 30.46 0.77
CA PHE A 109 32.58 29.12 0.73
C PHE A 109 33.76 29.00 -0.24
N LYS A 110 33.67 29.59 -1.44
CA LYS A 110 34.81 29.67 -2.38
C LYS A 110 36.03 30.38 -1.77
N ASN A 111 35.82 31.40 -0.94
CA ASN A 111 36.93 32.03 -0.22
C ASN A 111 37.52 31.09 0.84
N MET A 112 36.68 30.31 1.54
CA MET A 112 37.13 29.29 2.49
C MET A 112 37.98 28.20 1.82
N GLU A 113 37.69 27.80 0.59
CA GLU A 113 38.47 26.77 -0.12
C GLU A 113 39.97 27.10 -0.23
N SER A 114 40.32 28.39 -0.24
CA SER A 114 41.71 28.84 -0.29
C SER A 114 42.47 28.72 1.05
N ALA A 115 41.73 28.65 2.17
CA ALA A 115 42.29 28.72 3.52
C ALA A 115 42.09 27.43 4.35
N PHE A 116 41.12 26.60 4.00
CA PHE A 116 40.73 25.39 4.74
C PHE A 116 41.14 24.10 4.03
N GLU A 117 41.37 23.03 4.79
CA GLU A 117 41.49 21.70 4.19
C GLU A 117 40.10 21.16 3.86
N GLU A 118 40.01 20.30 2.85
CA GLU A 118 38.74 19.71 2.40
C GLU A 118 37.94 19.02 3.53
N LYS A 119 38.65 18.47 4.51
CA LYS A 119 38.05 17.83 5.69
C LYS A 119 37.33 18.81 6.62
N ASP A 120 37.78 20.06 6.66
CA ASP A 120 37.24 21.10 7.53
C ASP A 120 36.01 21.76 6.88
N LEU A 121 35.81 21.57 5.56
CA LEU A 121 34.72 22.13 4.78
C LEU A 121 33.44 21.28 4.79
N GLY A 122 33.42 20.14 5.49
CA GLY A 122 32.28 19.21 5.47
C GLY A 122 30.97 19.80 5.99
N LEU A 123 31.02 20.53 7.12
CA LEU A 123 29.84 21.18 7.70
C LEU A 123 29.33 22.33 6.83
N ALA A 124 30.23 23.13 6.27
CA ALA A 124 29.86 24.22 5.38
C ALA A 124 29.23 23.67 4.08
N SER A 125 29.76 22.57 3.54
CA SER A 125 29.18 21.87 2.39
C SER A 125 27.77 21.34 2.69
N LEU A 126 27.56 20.72 3.86
CA LEU A 126 26.23 20.28 4.30
C LEU A 126 25.25 21.46 4.40
N LYS A 127 25.70 22.58 4.99
CA LYS A 127 24.85 23.77 5.16
C LYS A 127 24.42 24.37 3.82
N ILE A 128 25.32 24.44 2.84
CA ILE A 128 24.96 24.86 1.46
C ILE A 128 23.95 23.88 0.87
N GLY A 129 24.20 22.57 0.96
CA GLY A 129 23.28 21.56 0.44
C GLY A 129 21.86 21.67 1.03
N LEU A 130 21.75 21.84 2.34
CA LEU A 130 20.46 22.03 3.02
C LEU A 130 19.75 23.33 2.60
N LYS A 131 20.51 24.41 2.41
CA LYS A 131 19.96 25.70 1.98
C LYS A 131 19.46 25.64 0.52
N LEU A 132 20.20 24.97 -0.36
CA LEU A 132 19.78 24.71 -1.75
C LEU A 132 18.48 23.88 -1.80
N ASP A 133 18.38 22.82 -0.99
CA ASP A 133 17.16 22.00 -0.89
C ASP A 133 15.96 22.79 -0.39
N GLN A 134 16.15 23.67 0.61
CA GLN A 134 15.10 24.56 1.10
C GLN A 134 14.60 25.57 0.06
N GLU A 135 15.49 26.06 -0.81
CA GLU A 135 15.14 27.01 -1.88
C GLU A 135 14.59 26.31 -3.13
N GLY A 136 14.60 24.97 -3.16
CA GLY A 136 14.09 24.17 -4.27
C GLY A 136 14.98 24.24 -5.52
N GLU A 137 16.28 24.41 -5.30
CA GLU A 137 17.28 24.53 -6.35
C GLU A 137 17.60 23.18 -7.03
N ASP A 138 18.47 23.20 -8.05
CA ASP A 138 18.79 22.05 -8.88
C ASP A 138 19.29 20.81 -8.06
N PRO A 139 18.63 19.64 -8.18
CA PRO A 139 19.02 18.40 -7.52
C PRO A 139 20.49 18.00 -7.71
N GLU A 140 21.09 18.24 -8.88
CA GLU A 140 22.48 17.88 -9.13
C GLU A 140 23.44 18.77 -8.35
N GLN A 141 23.13 20.06 -8.23
CA GLN A 141 23.89 20.99 -7.40
C GLN A 141 23.80 20.63 -5.91
N ILE A 142 22.62 20.22 -5.43
CA ILE A 142 22.46 19.74 -4.04
C ILE A 142 23.34 18.50 -3.79
N LEU A 143 23.29 17.51 -4.71
CA LEU A 143 24.13 16.31 -4.61
C LEU A 143 25.62 16.62 -4.58
N LEU A 144 26.08 17.59 -5.37
CA LEU A 144 27.49 17.98 -5.40
C LEU A 144 28.00 18.38 -4.00
N TYR A 145 27.26 19.25 -3.31
CA TYR A 145 27.63 19.69 -1.96
C TYR A 145 27.39 18.60 -0.90
N ALA A 146 26.34 17.79 -1.06
CA ALA A 146 26.05 16.69 -0.15
C ALA A 146 27.11 15.57 -0.23
N ASP A 147 27.57 15.19 -1.42
CA ASP A 147 28.65 14.21 -1.61
C ASP A 147 29.98 14.73 -1.06
N ARG A 148 30.25 16.03 -1.24
CA ARG A 148 31.42 16.69 -0.69
C ARG A 148 31.39 16.66 0.84
N ALA A 149 30.24 16.98 1.44
CA ALA A 149 30.03 16.86 2.88
C ALA A 149 30.23 15.43 3.37
N LEU A 150 29.68 14.44 2.68
CA LEU A 150 29.80 13.04 3.07
C LEU A 150 31.27 12.60 3.06
N LYS A 151 32.01 12.88 1.98
CA LYS A 151 33.45 12.58 1.88
C LYS A 151 34.29 13.22 3.00
N ALA A 152 33.93 14.43 3.40
CA ALA A 152 34.65 15.15 4.45
C ALA A 152 34.31 14.63 5.86
N LEU A 153 33.04 14.29 6.12
CA LEU A 153 32.52 13.95 7.45
C LEU A 153 32.59 12.44 7.77
N ASP A 154 32.54 11.58 6.77
CA ASP A 154 32.33 10.13 6.92
C ASP A 154 33.64 9.33 6.74
N LYS A 155 34.62 9.56 7.63
CA LYS A 155 35.98 9.00 7.51
C LYS A 155 36.24 7.72 8.28
N ASP A 156 35.38 7.41 9.25
CA ASP A 156 35.59 6.32 10.22
C ASP A 156 34.78 5.04 9.91
N ASP A 157 34.17 4.95 8.73
CA ASP A 157 33.48 3.78 8.19
C ASP A 157 32.58 3.06 9.22
N ASN A 158 31.71 3.85 9.88
CA ASN A 158 30.77 3.45 10.94
C ASN A 158 31.32 3.21 12.38
N ARG A 159 32.57 3.53 12.70
CA ARG A 159 33.05 3.37 14.10
C ARG A 159 32.47 4.41 15.06
N ASN A 160 32.26 5.64 14.58
CA ASN A 160 31.73 6.76 15.35
C ASN A 160 30.46 7.31 14.68
N PRO A 161 29.26 7.09 15.25
CA PRO A 161 28.04 7.68 14.71
C PRO A 161 28.08 9.20 14.89
N SER A 162 27.61 9.92 13.87
CA SER A 162 27.70 11.38 13.79
C SER A 162 26.41 11.95 13.21
N LEU A 163 25.80 12.91 13.92
CA LEU A 163 24.56 13.55 13.49
C LEU A 163 24.72 14.28 12.14
N PRO A 164 25.81 15.06 11.89
CA PRO A 164 26.08 15.62 10.57
C PRO A 164 26.11 14.58 9.45
N VAL A 165 26.72 13.41 9.68
CA VAL A 165 26.75 12.33 8.67
C VAL A 165 25.34 11.81 8.40
N ALA A 166 24.52 11.62 9.43
CA ALA A 166 23.12 11.21 9.27
C ALA A 166 22.30 12.24 8.49
N MET A 167 22.49 13.54 8.77
CA MET A 167 21.84 14.63 8.02
C MET A 167 22.28 14.68 6.56
N THR A 168 23.58 14.50 6.28
CA THR A 168 24.08 14.41 4.90
C THR A 168 23.48 13.23 4.16
N LEU A 169 23.41 12.05 4.79
CA LEU A 169 22.80 10.87 4.20
C LEU A 169 21.30 11.04 3.97
N GLN A 170 20.58 11.72 4.88
CA GLN A 170 19.18 12.08 4.70
C GLN A 170 19.00 13.01 3.50
N LEU A 171 19.82 14.06 3.37
CA LEU A 171 19.80 14.96 2.21
C LEU A 171 20.06 14.21 0.90
N ILE A 172 21.11 13.39 0.83
CA ILE A 172 21.40 12.57 -0.37
C ILE A 172 20.23 11.63 -0.66
N GLY A 173 19.62 11.04 0.37
CA GLY A 173 18.43 10.22 0.27
C GLY A 173 17.26 10.94 -0.37
N SER A 174 16.89 12.10 0.16
CA SER A 174 15.83 12.97 -0.36
C SER A 174 16.07 13.38 -1.82
N VAL A 175 17.30 13.78 -2.17
CA VAL A 175 17.60 14.20 -3.55
C VAL A 175 17.54 13.03 -4.53
N ASN A 176 18.05 11.86 -4.15
CA ASN A 176 17.93 10.66 -4.98
C ASN A 176 16.46 10.25 -5.17
N TYR A 177 15.59 10.46 -4.17
CA TYR A 177 14.14 10.27 -4.32
C TYR A 177 13.56 11.22 -5.37
N SER A 178 13.89 12.51 -5.31
CA SER A 178 13.46 13.53 -6.29
C SER A 178 13.95 13.20 -7.72
N LEU A 179 15.14 12.62 -7.85
CA LEU A 179 15.71 12.13 -9.11
C LEU A 179 15.15 10.75 -9.55
N LYS A 180 14.19 10.18 -8.82
CA LYS A 180 13.62 8.84 -9.06
C LYS A 180 14.64 7.70 -8.97
N ARG A 181 15.77 7.91 -8.28
CA ARG A 181 16.80 6.90 -7.97
C ARG A 181 16.45 6.22 -6.64
N PHE A 182 15.33 5.50 -6.63
CA PHE A 182 14.75 4.96 -5.38
C PHE A 182 15.65 3.96 -4.65
N SER A 183 16.41 3.13 -5.38
CA SER A 183 17.37 2.19 -4.78
C SER A 183 18.47 2.90 -4.00
N ASP A 184 19.02 3.96 -4.58
CA ASP A 184 20.10 4.75 -3.99
C ASP A 184 19.57 5.50 -2.77
N SER A 185 18.41 6.14 -2.93
CA SER A 185 17.70 6.82 -1.85
C SER A 185 17.47 5.89 -0.65
N LEU A 186 16.94 4.69 -0.90
CA LEU A 186 16.70 3.69 0.13
C LEU A 186 18.01 3.29 0.85
N GLY A 187 19.10 3.12 0.12
CA GLY A 187 20.41 2.79 0.67
C GLY A 187 20.93 3.86 1.63
N TYR A 188 20.91 5.13 1.21
CA TYR A 188 21.35 6.26 2.03
C TYR A 188 20.48 6.46 3.27
N LEU A 189 19.15 6.37 3.13
CA LEU A 189 18.22 6.56 4.23
C LEU A 189 18.28 5.44 5.26
N ASN A 190 18.43 4.18 4.84
CA ASN A 190 18.64 3.07 5.78
C ASN A 190 19.95 3.25 6.58
N ARG A 191 21.00 3.77 5.93
CA ARG A 191 22.25 4.08 6.60
C ARG A 191 22.09 5.22 7.60
N ALA A 192 21.39 6.30 7.23
CA ALA A 192 21.06 7.40 8.13
C ALA A 192 20.29 6.91 9.36
N ASN A 193 19.24 6.09 9.14
CA ASN A 193 18.43 5.50 10.19
C ASN A 193 19.26 4.68 11.19
N ARG A 194 20.20 3.87 10.69
CA ARG A 194 21.12 3.08 11.54
C ARG A 194 22.01 3.98 12.41
N ILE A 195 22.57 5.05 11.84
CA ILE A 195 23.42 6.00 12.58
C ILE A 195 22.61 6.69 13.67
N LEU A 196 21.38 7.13 13.35
CA LEU A 196 20.51 7.81 14.31
C LEU A 196 20.12 6.90 15.48
N GLY A 197 19.78 5.63 15.22
CA GLY A 197 19.55 4.65 16.30
C GLY A 197 20.76 4.47 17.22
N GLN A 198 21.98 4.42 16.66
CA GLN A 198 23.21 4.35 17.47
C GLN A 198 23.46 5.62 18.29
N LEU A 199 23.05 6.80 17.81
CA LEU A 199 23.16 8.05 18.56
C LEU A 199 22.19 8.04 19.75
N GLU A 200 20.96 7.57 19.57
CA GLU A 200 19.99 7.42 20.66
C GLU A 200 20.48 6.44 21.72
N GLU A 201 21.01 5.27 21.32
CA GLU A 201 21.58 4.27 22.25
C GLU A 201 22.76 4.81 23.05
N LYS A 202 23.57 5.70 22.46
CA LYS A 202 24.71 6.34 23.12
C LYS A 202 24.33 7.54 24.00
N GLY A 203 23.05 7.86 24.12
CA GLY A 203 22.54 8.94 24.97
C GLY A 203 22.76 10.34 24.42
N PHE A 204 22.85 10.51 23.09
CA PHE A 204 22.82 11.83 22.47
C PHE A 204 21.47 12.53 22.76
N SER A 205 21.47 13.86 22.68
CA SER A 205 20.27 14.67 22.91
C SER A 205 19.14 14.22 21.99
N ALA A 206 18.06 13.73 22.59
CA ALA A 206 16.87 13.33 21.86
C ALA A 206 16.23 14.51 21.10
N GLU A 207 16.39 15.74 21.60
CA GLU A 207 15.92 16.96 20.94
C GLU A 207 16.63 17.20 19.60
N ASP A 208 17.89 16.79 19.48
CA ASP A 208 18.68 16.96 18.26
C ASP A 208 18.48 15.79 17.28
N VAL A 209 18.34 14.56 17.80
CA VAL A 209 18.29 13.34 16.97
C VAL A 209 16.89 13.07 16.41
N ARG A 210 15.84 13.22 17.22
CA ARG A 210 14.46 12.87 16.84
C ARG A 210 13.92 13.62 15.62
N PRO A 211 14.18 14.92 15.41
CA PRO A 211 13.72 15.61 14.20
C PRO A 211 14.28 14.98 12.91
N VAL A 212 15.58 14.63 12.91
CA VAL A 212 16.24 14.00 11.76
C VAL A 212 15.74 12.57 11.60
N LEU A 213 15.57 11.83 12.69
CA LEU A 213 15.01 10.49 12.66
C LEU A 213 13.58 10.47 12.09
N HIS A 214 12.74 11.42 12.51
CA HIS A 214 11.40 11.59 11.94
C HIS A 214 11.45 11.83 10.42
N ALA A 215 12.31 12.75 9.96
CA ALA A 215 12.47 13.03 8.52
C ALA A 215 12.90 11.77 7.75
N VAL A 216 13.88 11.02 8.28
CA VAL A 216 14.34 9.76 7.69
C VAL A 216 13.23 8.71 7.65
N GLN A 217 12.43 8.56 8.72
CA GLN A 217 11.30 7.61 8.72
C GLN A 217 10.24 7.98 7.68
N LEU A 218 9.91 9.27 7.54
CA LEU A 218 8.96 9.75 6.55
C LEU A 218 9.48 9.53 5.12
N GLU A 219 10.74 9.84 4.85
CA GLU A 219 11.35 9.65 3.54
C GLU A 219 11.51 8.16 3.19
N LEU A 220 11.82 7.30 4.16
CA LEU A 220 11.81 5.85 3.98
C LEU A 220 10.41 5.35 3.61
N ALA A 221 9.35 5.89 4.22
CA ALA A 221 7.98 5.57 3.83
C ALA A 221 7.72 5.98 2.37
N ASN A 222 8.08 7.20 1.98
CA ASN A 222 7.89 7.71 0.62
C ASN A 222 8.60 6.87 -0.44
N VAL A 223 9.88 6.57 -0.21
CA VAL A 223 10.69 5.74 -1.12
C VAL A 223 10.08 4.35 -1.26
N LYS A 224 9.69 3.72 -0.14
CA LYS A 224 9.07 2.39 -0.17
C LYS A 224 7.71 2.38 -0.86
N THR A 225 6.89 3.41 -0.67
CA THR A 225 5.63 3.60 -1.42
C THR A 225 5.89 3.74 -2.92
N ALA A 226 6.89 4.54 -3.31
CA ALA A 226 7.28 4.70 -4.72
C ALA A 226 7.84 3.42 -5.35
N MET A 227 8.40 2.52 -4.53
CA MET A 227 8.82 1.18 -4.93
C MET A 227 7.71 0.12 -4.83
N GLY A 228 6.47 0.50 -4.49
CA GLY A 228 5.35 -0.43 -4.33
C GLY A 228 5.30 -1.19 -2.99
N ARG A 229 6.30 -1.06 -2.12
CA ARG A 229 6.46 -1.76 -0.82
C ARG A 229 5.63 -1.11 0.29
N ARG A 230 4.30 -1.18 0.17
CA ARG A 230 3.33 -0.47 1.02
C ARG A 230 3.36 -0.91 2.49
N GLU A 231 3.49 -2.21 2.76
CA GLU A 231 3.54 -2.71 4.15
C GLU A 231 4.77 -2.18 4.91
N GLU A 232 5.92 -2.15 4.24
CA GLU A 232 7.12 -1.59 4.86
C GLU A 232 7.04 -0.07 5.01
N ALA A 233 6.36 0.63 4.09
CA ALA A 233 6.11 2.06 4.20
C ALA A 233 5.24 2.36 5.43
N LEU A 234 4.18 1.59 5.65
CA LEU A 234 3.31 1.69 6.82
C LEU A 234 4.09 1.56 8.13
N SER A 235 5.05 0.62 8.21
CA SER A 235 5.92 0.48 9.39
C SER A 235 6.73 1.75 9.70
N ASN A 236 7.24 2.45 8.68
CA ASN A 236 7.98 3.70 8.92
C ASN A 236 7.04 4.87 9.24
N LEU A 237 5.81 4.89 8.71
CA LEU A 237 4.80 5.89 9.09
C LEU A 237 4.36 5.76 10.54
N ARG A 238 4.20 4.53 11.05
CA ARG A 238 3.96 4.30 12.48
C ARG A 238 5.08 4.88 13.34
N LYS A 239 6.35 4.56 13.01
CA LYS A 239 7.52 5.11 13.72
C LYS A 239 7.59 6.63 13.62
N SER A 240 7.27 7.20 12.45
CA SER A 240 7.22 8.64 12.24
C SER A 240 6.19 9.31 13.16
N LEU A 241 4.99 8.72 13.28
CA LEU A 241 3.97 9.19 14.22
C LEU A 241 4.43 9.09 15.68
N GLU A 242 5.02 7.95 16.08
CA GLU A 242 5.56 7.76 17.44
C GLU A 242 6.59 8.85 17.80
N ILE A 243 7.50 9.19 16.87
CA ILE A 243 8.49 10.24 17.08
C ILE A 243 7.81 11.62 17.21
N LYS A 244 6.80 11.92 16.36
CA LYS A 244 6.04 13.18 16.47
C LYS A 244 5.33 13.30 17.83
N GLU A 245 4.75 12.22 18.34
CA GLU A 245 4.10 12.21 19.65
C GLU A 245 5.07 12.50 20.80
N LEU A 246 6.36 12.18 20.65
CA LEU A 246 7.41 12.49 21.62
C LEU A 246 7.93 13.92 21.52
N MET A 247 7.71 14.60 20.39
CA MET A 247 8.28 15.93 20.10
C MET A 247 7.26 17.07 20.21
N LEU A 248 6.00 16.79 19.89
CA LEU A 248 4.96 17.82 19.76
C LEU A 248 4.06 17.87 21.00
N GLU A 249 3.41 19.02 21.17
CA GLU A 249 2.38 19.16 22.20
C GLU A 249 1.23 18.18 21.97
N LYS A 250 0.65 17.70 23.07
CA LYS A 250 -0.51 16.81 23.00
C LYS A 250 -1.66 17.52 22.28
N ASP A 251 -2.27 16.82 21.33
CA ASP A 251 -3.37 17.30 20.48
C ASP A 251 -3.01 18.45 19.52
N SER A 252 -1.73 18.60 19.13
CA SER A 252 -1.35 19.58 18.10
C SER A 252 -1.97 19.26 16.74
N ARG A 253 -2.21 20.30 15.91
CA ARG A 253 -2.75 20.15 14.56
C ARG A 253 -1.92 19.20 13.69
N GLU A 254 -0.59 19.25 13.83
CA GLU A 254 0.33 18.38 13.10
C GLU A 254 0.20 16.91 13.49
N LEU A 255 -0.12 16.61 14.75
CA LEU A 255 -0.47 15.26 15.19
C LEU A 255 -1.80 14.80 14.60
N GLY A 256 -2.78 15.70 14.48
CA GLY A 256 -4.05 15.42 13.78
C GLY A 256 -3.80 14.99 12.33
N THR A 257 -2.96 15.75 11.62
CA THR A 257 -2.58 15.43 10.23
C THR A 257 -1.82 14.11 10.15
N ALA A 258 -0.84 13.89 11.02
CA ALA A 258 -0.07 12.63 11.03
C ALA A 258 -0.94 11.39 11.32
N ASN A 259 -1.97 11.53 12.17
CA ASN A 259 -2.93 10.47 12.41
C ASN A 259 -3.80 10.18 11.18
N ARG A 260 -4.26 11.22 10.45
CA ARG A 260 -4.95 11.03 9.18
C ARG A 260 -4.05 10.33 8.16
N ASP A 261 -2.83 10.82 7.96
CA ASP A 261 -1.88 10.26 7.00
C ASP A 261 -1.60 8.77 7.26
N LEU A 262 -1.46 8.39 8.54
CA LEU A 262 -1.31 6.99 8.92
C LEU A 262 -2.59 6.18 8.64
N ALA A 263 -3.77 6.73 8.93
CA ALA A 263 -5.04 6.09 8.58
C ALA A 263 -5.20 5.87 7.07
N GLU A 264 -4.81 6.85 6.24
CA GLU A 264 -4.79 6.71 4.77
C GLU A 264 -3.85 5.59 4.33
N ALA A 265 -2.68 5.45 4.97
CA ALA A 265 -1.75 4.36 4.67
C ALA A 265 -2.32 2.97 5.02
N TYR A 266 -3.08 2.86 6.12
CA TYR A 266 -3.81 1.62 6.43
C TYR A 266 -4.94 1.33 5.43
N VAL A 267 -5.67 2.36 5.00
CA VAL A 267 -6.70 2.22 3.96
C VAL A 267 -6.08 1.75 2.64
N ALA A 268 -4.89 2.25 2.28
CA ALA A 268 -4.18 1.85 1.07
C ALA A 268 -3.72 0.38 1.06
N ILE A 269 -3.62 -0.26 2.23
CA ILE A 269 -3.39 -1.71 2.35
C ILE A 269 -4.66 -2.47 2.77
N LEU A 270 -5.83 -1.83 2.66
CA LEU A 270 -7.15 -2.42 2.92
C LEU A 270 -7.36 -2.91 4.35
N ASN A 271 -6.59 -2.37 5.31
CA ASN A 271 -6.74 -2.68 6.74
C ASN A 271 -7.58 -1.59 7.43
N PHE A 272 -8.89 -1.64 7.19
CA PHE A 272 -9.83 -0.64 7.71
C PHE A 272 -9.99 -0.68 9.24
N LYS A 273 -9.83 -1.87 9.85
CA LYS A 273 -9.94 -2.04 11.31
C LYS A 273 -8.86 -1.25 12.04
N ASP A 274 -7.61 -1.34 11.58
CA ASP A 274 -6.51 -0.58 12.17
C ASP A 274 -6.52 0.89 11.72
N ALA A 275 -7.06 1.23 10.54
CA ALA A 275 -7.20 2.62 10.09
C ALA A 275 -8.13 3.45 11.00
N LEU A 276 -9.23 2.85 11.44
CA LEU A 276 -10.31 3.51 12.19
C LEU A 276 -9.82 4.31 13.42
N PRO A 277 -9.06 3.75 14.37
CA PRO A 277 -8.62 4.49 15.56
C PRO A 277 -7.76 5.71 15.23
N PHE A 278 -6.88 5.63 14.22
CA PHE A 278 -6.04 6.76 13.81
C PHE A 278 -6.89 7.86 13.14
N CYS A 279 -7.82 7.50 12.26
CA CYS A 279 -8.72 8.47 11.63
C CYS A 279 -9.59 9.18 12.68
N MET A 280 -10.08 8.44 13.67
CA MET A 280 -10.88 9.00 14.77
C MET A 280 -10.07 9.96 15.65
N LYS A 281 -8.81 9.60 15.97
CA LYS A 281 -7.90 10.48 16.72
C LYS A 281 -7.56 11.75 15.95
N GLY A 282 -7.29 11.64 14.64
CA GLY A 282 -7.07 12.79 13.76
C GLY A 282 -8.28 13.73 13.73
N LEU A 283 -9.47 13.16 13.54
CA LEU A 283 -10.74 13.90 13.56
C LEU A 283 -11.00 14.60 14.89
N GLU A 284 -10.72 13.95 16.03
CA GLU A 284 -10.88 14.53 17.36
C GLU A 284 -9.99 15.76 17.55
N ILE A 285 -8.70 15.63 17.19
CA ILE A 285 -7.72 16.70 17.27
C ILE A 285 -8.14 17.89 16.38
N HIS A 286 -8.41 17.65 15.10
CA HIS A 286 -8.79 18.74 14.18
C HIS A 286 -10.11 19.40 14.59
N LYS A 287 -11.09 18.64 15.11
CA LYS A 287 -12.34 19.23 15.63
C LYS A 287 -12.09 20.14 16.82
N LYS A 288 -11.19 19.75 17.73
CA LYS A 288 -10.85 20.52 18.94
C LYS A 288 -10.13 21.82 18.58
N GLU A 289 -9.13 21.75 17.69
CA GLU A 289 -8.27 22.88 17.34
C GLU A 289 -8.90 23.83 16.30
N LEU A 290 -9.64 23.29 15.33
CA LEU A 290 -10.10 24.04 14.15
C LEU A 290 -11.64 24.17 14.07
N GLY A 291 -12.37 23.43 14.90
CA GLY A 291 -13.83 23.39 14.88
C GLY A 291 -14.42 22.56 13.74
N ASN A 292 -15.74 22.36 13.78
CA ASN A 292 -16.46 21.43 12.88
C ASN A 292 -16.53 21.88 11.41
N ASN A 293 -16.32 23.16 11.12
CA ASN A 293 -16.43 23.73 9.77
C ASN A 293 -15.05 23.93 9.10
N SER A 294 -14.01 23.22 9.54
CA SER A 294 -12.69 23.26 8.92
C SER A 294 -12.56 22.25 7.80
N VAL A 295 -11.71 22.54 6.82
CA VAL A 295 -11.44 21.66 5.66
C VAL A 295 -10.80 20.35 6.12
N GLU A 296 -9.94 20.41 7.14
CA GLU A 296 -9.32 19.24 7.76
C GLU A 296 -10.36 18.27 8.32
N VAL A 297 -11.35 18.78 9.06
CA VAL A 297 -12.46 17.96 9.59
C VAL A 297 -13.29 17.37 8.45
N ALA A 298 -13.47 18.08 7.34
CA ALA A 298 -14.16 17.54 6.17
C ALA A 298 -13.38 16.38 5.54
N HIS A 299 -12.06 16.49 5.42
CA HIS A 299 -11.21 15.42 4.89
C HIS A 299 -11.18 14.20 5.82
N ASP A 300 -11.05 14.40 7.13
CA ASP A 300 -11.09 13.31 8.11
C ASP A 300 -12.43 12.56 8.07
N ARG A 301 -13.55 13.29 7.95
CA ARG A 301 -14.88 12.68 7.82
C ARG A 301 -15.06 11.91 6.51
N ARG A 302 -14.48 12.42 5.41
CA ARG A 302 -14.50 11.71 4.13
C ARG A 302 -13.73 10.39 4.23
N LEU A 303 -12.53 10.43 4.82
CA LEU A 303 -11.72 9.22 5.09
C LEU A 303 -12.45 8.23 6.00
N LEU A 304 -13.12 8.72 7.05
CA LEU A 304 -13.95 7.90 7.92
C LEU A 304 -15.13 7.26 7.16
N GLY A 305 -15.69 7.96 6.17
CA GLY A 305 -16.66 7.40 5.23
C GLY A 305 -16.10 6.22 4.43
N VAL A 306 -14.88 6.35 3.91
CA VAL A 306 -14.18 5.24 3.21
C VAL A 306 -13.94 4.07 4.16
N ILE A 307 -13.44 4.32 5.37
CA ILE A 307 -13.16 3.29 6.38
C ILE A 307 -14.44 2.54 6.77
N TYR A 308 -15.53 3.25 7.09
CA TYR A 308 -16.79 2.59 7.41
C TYR A 308 -17.38 1.82 6.23
N SER A 309 -17.19 2.30 4.99
CA SER A 309 -17.61 1.54 3.81
C SER A 309 -16.81 0.24 3.64
N GLY A 310 -15.51 0.26 3.92
CA GLY A 310 -14.66 -0.95 3.92
C GLY A 310 -14.95 -1.91 5.08
N LEU A 311 -15.56 -1.43 6.16
CA LEU A 311 -16.09 -2.24 7.27
C LEU A 311 -17.55 -2.70 7.05
N GLU A 312 -18.11 -2.45 5.85
CA GLU A 312 -19.51 -2.74 5.50
C GLU A 312 -20.56 -1.98 6.35
N GLU A 313 -20.14 -0.94 7.06
CA GLU A 313 -21.01 -0.05 7.84
C GLU A 313 -21.52 1.12 7.00
N HIS A 314 -22.15 0.80 5.85
CA HIS A 314 -22.49 1.78 4.81
C HIS A 314 -23.40 2.94 5.27
N GLN A 315 -24.25 2.71 6.29
CA GLN A 315 -25.07 3.77 6.86
C GLN A 315 -24.23 4.80 7.63
N LYS A 316 -23.26 4.36 8.45
CA LYS A 316 -22.33 5.28 9.13
C LYS A 316 -21.43 5.98 8.14
N ALA A 317 -21.00 5.28 7.09
CA ALA A 317 -20.20 5.85 6.02
C ALA A 317 -20.91 7.06 5.38
N LEU A 318 -22.18 6.87 5.02
CA LEU A 318 -23.01 7.91 4.40
C LEU A 318 -23.20 9.11 5.32
N GLU A 319 -23.43 8.90 6.63
CA GLU A 319 -23.55 9.97 7.62
C GLU A 319 -22.27 10.83 7.72
N GLN A 320 -21.09 10.19 7.72
CA GLN A 320 -19.83 10.94 7.75
C GLN A 320 -19.59 11.71 6.46
N ASN A 321 -19.89 11.10 5.30
CA ASN A 321 -19.78 11.74 4.00
C ASN A 321 -20.72 12.96 3.90
N GLU A 322 -21.97 12.86 4.34
CA GLU A 322 -22.91 14.00 4.36
C GLU A 322 -22.39 15.18 5.18
N LEU A 323 -21.77 14.91 6.34
CA LEU A 323 -21.17 15.94 7.17
C LEU A 323 -19.95 16.58 6.50
N SER A 324 -19.14 15.80 5.78
CA SER A 324 -18.04 16.32 4.96
C SER A 324 -18.54 17.23 3.82
N ARG A 325 -19.53 16.77 3.03
CA ARG A 325 -20.12 17.52 1.91
C ARG A 325 -20.65 18.90 2.30
N LYS A 326 -21.28 19.02 3.47
CA LYS A 326 -21.76 20.31 4.00
C LYS A 326 -20.61 21.32 4.14
N VAL A 327 -19.48 20.89 4.70
CA VAL A 327 -18.30 21.74 4.87
C VAL A 327 -17.68 22.06 3.51
N LEU A 328 -17.45 21.06 2.66
CA LEU A 328 -16.85 21.26 1.33
C LEU A 328 -17.67 22.26 0.49
N LYS A 329 -19.01 22.16 0.54
CA LYS A 329 -19.91 23.09 -0.13
C LYS A 329 -19.81 24.52 0.45
N ASN A 330 -19.74 24.66 1.77
CA ASN A 330 -19.60 25.97 2.41
C ASN A 330 -18.29 26.68 2.02
N TRP A 331 -17.22 25.92 1.81
CA TRP A 331 -15.91 26.43 1.40
C TRP A 331 -15.73 26.56 -0.11
N GLY A 332 -16.72 26.17 -0.92
CA GLY A 332 -16.64 26.24 -2.38
C GLY A 332 -15.62 25.28 -3.00
N LEU A 333 -15.27 24.18 -2.32
CA LEU A 333 -14.32 23.18 -2.79
C LEU A 333 -14.99 22.20 -3.77
N ASN A 334 -15.33 22.68 -4.97
CA ASN A 334 -16.18 21.96 -5.92
C ASN A 334 -15.61 20.60 -6.35
N SER A 335 -14.30 20.48 -6.59
CA SER A 335 -13.70 19.20 -7.01
C SER A 335 -13.85 18.11 -5.95
N ASP A 336 -13.56 18.44 -4.69
CA ASP A 336 -13.70 17.50 -3.57
C ASP A 336 -15.17 17.20 -3.25
N LEU A 337 -16.05 18.18 -3.45
CA LEU A 337 -17.49 17.99 -3.30
C LEU A 337 -18.02 16.97 -4.31
N LEU A 338 -17.66 17.07 -5.60
CA LEU A 338 -18.08 16.11 -6.63
C LEU A 338 -17.56 14.70 -6.31
N ARG A 339 -16.33 14.57 -5.81
CA ARG A 339 -15.80 13.26 -5.37
C ARG A 339 -16.61 12.70 -4.20
N ALA A 340 -16.89 13.52 -3.19
CA ALA A 340 -17.72 13.10 -2.06
C ALA A 340 -19.15 12.72 -2.48
N GLU A 341 -19.70 13.32 -3.53
CA GLU A 341 -21.01 12.96 -4.09
C GLU A 341 -21.02 11.61 -4.79
N ILE A 342 -19.97 11.27 -5.53
CA ILE A 342 -19.78 9.94 -6.11
C ILE A 342 -19.63 8.90 -5.00
N GLU A 343 -18.84 9.18 -3.97
CA GLU A 343 -18.70 8.32 -2.79
C GLU A 343 -20.05 8.08 -2.11
N ALA A 344 -20.87 9.12 -1.93
CA ALA A 344 -22.23 8.99 -1.39
C ALA A 344 -23.13 8.10 -2.26
N ALA A 345 -23.07 8.27 -3.58
CA ALA A 345 -23.82 7.41 -4.51
C ALA A 345 -23.38 5.94 -4.40
N ASN A 346 -22.07 5.68 -4.26
CA ASN A 346 -21.56 4.33 -4.06
C ASN A 346 -22.02 3.71 -2.73
N MET A 347 -22.08 4.49 -1.66
CA MET A 347 -22.66 4.06 -0.38
C MET A 347 -24.17 3.78 -0.50
N GLN A 348 -24.91 4.61 -1.24
CA GLN A 348 -26.33 4.40 -1.53
C GLN A 348 -26.56 3.12 -2.35
N ILE A 349 -25.71 2.82 -3.33
CA ILE A 349 -25.74 1.55 -4.08
C ILE A 349 -25.60 0.36 -3.13
N ALA A 350 -24.63 0.40 -2.22
CA ALA A 350 -24.42 -0.68 -1.25
C ALA A 350 -25.61 -0.86 -0.30
N LEU A 351 -26.33 0.22 0.01
CA LEU A 351 -27.57 0.21 0.79
C LEU A 351 -28.82 -0.19 -0.03
N GLY A 352 -28.68 -0.49 -1.32
CA GLY A 352 -29.80 -0.80 -2.23
C GLY A 352 -30.66 0.42 -2.61
N ARG A 353 -30.22 1.65 -2.29
CA ARG A 353 -30.93 2.91 -2.57
C ARG A 353 -30.61 3.41 -3.98
N TYR A 354 -30.93 2.61 -4.98
CA TYR A 354 -30.53 2.84 -6.37
C TYR A 354 -31.09 4.13 -6.98
N ASP A 355 -32.32 4.52 -6.63
CA ASP A 355 -32.96 5.74 -7.16
C ASP A 355 -32.31 7.02 -6.60
N GLU A 356 -31.86 7.00 -5.35
CA GLU A 356 -31.09 8.11 -4.76
C GLU A 356 -29.70 8.20 -5.40
N ALA A 357 -29.04 7.06 -5.59
CA ALA A 357 -27.73 6.98 -6.22
C ALA A 357 -27.76 7.54 -7.66
N ILE A 358 -28.72 7.10 -8.48
CA ILE A 358 -28.82 7.58 -9.87
C ILE A 358 -29.18 9.06 -9.94
N SER A 359 -29.99 9.57 -9.00
CA SER A 359 -30.31 11.00 -8.89
C SER A 359 -29.05 11.82 -8.60
N THR A 360 -28.29 11.40 -7.59
CA THR A 360 -27.02 12.03 -7.21
C THR A 360 -26.03 12.03 -8.38
N LEU A 361 -25.83 10.89 -9.03
CA LEU A 361 -24.90 10.78 -10.16
C LEU A 361 -25.30 11.66 -11.35
N LYS A 362 -26.61 11.77 -11.65
CA LYS A 362 -27.11 12.66 -12.71
C LYS A 362 -26.80 14.14 -12.42
N ASP A 363 -26.88 14.55 -11.16
CA ASP A 363 -26.49 15.90 -10.75
C ASP A 363 -24.99 16.15 -10.96
N VAL A 364 -24.14 15.20 -10.54
CA VAL A 364 -22.68 15.28 -10.75
C VAL A 364 -22.33 15.38 -12.25
N VAL A 365 -23.01 14.63 -13.14
CA VAL A 365 -22.77 14.71 -14.59
C VAL A 365 -22.96 16.14 -15.13
N GLN A 366 -23.92 16.91 -14.60
CA GLN A 366 -24.21 18.27 -15.07
C GLN A 366 -23.07 19.26 -14.76
N HIS A 367 -22.24 18.95 -13.76
CA HIS A 367 -21.18 19.81 -13.25
C HIS A 367 -19.77 19.36 -13.67
N THR A 368 -19.66 18.44 -14.65
CA THR A 368 -18.38 17.88 -15.10
C THR A 368 -18.13 18.14 -16.58
N ASP A 369 -16.88 18.24 -17.01
CA ASP A 369 -16.53 18.32 -18.43
C ASP A 369 -16.69 16.96 -19.13
N LYS A 370 -16.98 16.97 -20.44
CA LYS A 370 -17.25 15.77 -21.24
C LYS A 370 -16.15 14.71 -21.18
N ASP A 371 -14.90 15.14 -21.16
CA ASP A 371 -13.73 14.26 -21.13
C ASP A 371 -13.06 14.24 -19.74
N SER A 372 -13.72 14.74 -18.69
CA SER A 372 -13.16 14.75 -17.33
C SER A 372 -13.10 13.34 -16.72
N GLU A 373 -12.08 13.10 -15.90
CA GLU A 373 -11.93 11.84 -15.14
C GLU A 373 -13.15 11.59 -14.25
N ILE A 374 -13.60 12.63 -13.53
CA ILE A 374 -14.79 12.59 -12.68
C ILE A 374 -16.00 12.07 -13.48
N ARG A 375 -16.19 12.54 -14.72
CA ARG A 375 -17.30 12.07 -15.56
C ARG A 375 -17.16 10.58 -15.94
N GLY A 376 -15.95 10.09 -16.20
CA GLY A 376 -15.69 8.66 -16.42
C GLY A 376 -16.06 7.82 -15.20
N VAL A 377 -15.68 8.25 -14.00
CA VAL A 377 -16.04 7.58 -12.73
C VAL A 377 -17.55 7.59 -12.49
N VAL A 378 -18.23 8.71 -12.79
CA VAL A 378 -19.70 8.81 -12.66
C VAL A 378 -20.40 7.84 -13.59
N PHE A 379 -19.99 7.73 -14.86
CA PHE A 379 -20.58 6.77 -15.79
C PHE A 379 -20.32 5.31 -15.38
N THR A 380 -19.16 5.02 -14.79
CA THR A 380 -18.86 3.71 -14.20
C THR A 380 -19.82 3.39 -13.05
N SER A 381 -20.01 4.35 -12.14
CA SER A 381 -20.96 4.24 -11.02
C SER A 381 -22.41 4.10 -11.49
N MET A 382 -22.83 4.84 -12.53
CA MET A 382 -24.15 4.69 -13.16
C MET A 382 -24.31 3.30 -13.78
N GLY A 383 -23.28 2.79 -14.43
CA GLY A 383 -23.21 1.41 -14.91
C GLY A 383 -23.46 0.42 -13.78
N LYS A 384 -22.78 0.58 -12.64
CA LYS A 384 -22.98 -0.24 -11.43
C LYS A 384 -24.41 -0.23 -10.91
N VAL A 385 -25.04 0.95 -10.80
CA VAL A 385 -26.47 1.07 -10.42
C VAL A 385 -27.35 0.26 -11.37
N LEU A 386 -27.14 0.41 -12.68
CA LEU A 386 -27.98 -0.23 -13.70
C LEU A 386 -27.77 -1.75 -13.76
N CYS A 387 -26.54 -2.23 -13.52
CA CYS A 387 -26.27 -3.68 -13.37
C CYS A 387 -27.05 -4.27 -12.20
N ASN A 388 -27.04 -3.60 -11.05
CA ASN A 388 -27.77 -4.05 -9.86
C ASN A 388 -29.30 -4.01 -10.03
N GLN A 389 -29.80 -3.20 -10.97
CA GLN A 389 -31.20 -3.18 -11.38
C GLN A 389 -31.52 -4.15 -12.53
N GLU A 390 -30.57 -4.98 -12.96
CA GLU A 390 -30.65 -5.89 -14.12
C GLU A 390 -30.92 -5.16 -15.46
N LYS A 391 -30.70 -3.85 -15.52
CA LYS A 391 -30.82 -3.02 -16.74
C LYS A 391 -29.53 -3.04 -17.54
N PHE A 392 -29.08 -4.25 -17.91
CA PHE A 392 -27.75 -4.47 -18.50
C PHE A 392 -27.51 -3.68 -19.79
N THR A 393 -28.52 -3.48 -20.63
CA THR A 393 -28.36 -2.71 -21.88
C THR A 393 -27.99 -1.25 -21.63
N ASP A 394 -28.62 -0.61 -20.65
CA ASP A 394 -28.33 0.78 -20.30
C ASP A 394 -27.04 0.87 -19.49
N GLY A 395 -26.77 -0.13 -18.65
CA GLY A 395 -25.50 -0.30 -17.95
C GLY A 395 -24.32 -0.34 -18.93
N LYS A 396 -24.36 -1.21 -19.94
CA LYS A 396 -23.32 -1.31 -20.98
C LYS A 396 -23.06 0.02 -21.68
N ARG A 397 -24.11 0.77 -22.04
CA ARG A 397 -23.93 2.11 -22.66
C ARG A 397 -23.19 3.08 -21.74
N CYS A 398 -23.47 3.06 -20.44
CA CYS A 398 -22.73 3.89 -19.48
C CYS A 398 -21.26 3.48 -19.42
N LEU A 399 -20.98 2.17 -19.39
CA LEU A 399 -19.62 1.64 -19.35
C LEU A 399 -18.84 1.93 -20.64
N GLU A 400 -19.47 1.85 -21.80
CA GLU A 400 -18.87 2.22 -23.09
C GLU A 400 -18.48 3.71 -23.13
N ILE A 401 -19.31 4.59 -22.56
CA ILE A 401 -18.97 6.02 -22.41
C ILE A 401 -17.78 6.18 -21.46
N ALA A 402 -17.77 5.49 -20.33
CA ALA A 402 -16.66 5.53 -19.38
C ALA A 402 -15.34 5.06 -20.03
N ILE A 403 -15.36 3.91 -20.72
CA ILE A 403 -14.21 3.39 -21.47
C ILE A 403 -13.71 4.45 -22.47
N GLY A 404 -14.59 5.04 -23.28
CA GLY A 404 -14.21 6.06 -24.26
C GLY A 404 -13.60 7.32 -23.65
N ILE A 405 -13.93 7.66 -22.39
CA ILE A 405 -13.28 8.75 -21.63
C ILE A 405 -11.88 8.31 -21.18
N PHE A 406 -11.74 7.11 -20.60
CA PHE A 406 -10.45 6.62 -20.10
C PHE A 406 -9.47 6.25 -21.23
N ASP A 407 -9.95 5.87 -22.41
CA ASP A 407 -9.14 5.66 -23.61
C ASP A 407 -8.32 6.91 -23.97
N LYS A 408 -8.92 8.10 -23.85
CA LYS A 408 -8.24 9.37 -24.12
C LYS A 408 -7.24 9.76 -23.02
N ARG A 409 -7.24 9.03 -21.91
CA ARG A 409 -6.50 9.33 -20.68
C ARG A 409 -5.38 8.34 -20.37
N GLU A 410 -5.19 7.31 -21.19
CA GLU A 410 -4.12 6.33 -20.97
C GLU A 410 -2.72 6.98 -20.94
N GLU A 411 -2.50 8.01 -21.75
CA GLU A 411 -1.20 8.72 -21.78
C GLU A 411 -1.05 9.74 -20.64
N THR A 412 -2.14 10.41 -20.25
CA THR A 412 -2.10 11.51 -19.27
C THR A 412 -2.27 11.03 -17.83
N SER A 413 -2.99 9.93 -17.62
CA SER A 413 -3.26 9.32 -16.31
C SER A 413 -3.41 7.79 -16.45
N PRO A 414 -2.31 7.06 -16.75
CA PRO A 414 -2.35 5.62 -16.98
C PRO A 414 -2.85 4.82 -15.78
N ALA A 415 -2.49 5.23 -14.55
CA ALA A 415 -2.94 4.55 -13.33
C ALA A 415 -4.48 4.63 -13.18
N ALA A 416 -5.06 5.82 -13.34
CA ALA A 416 -6.51 6.02 -13.26
C ALA A 416 -7.26 5.28 -14.37
N ALA A 417 -6.72 5.25 -15.60
CA ALA A 417 -7.30 4.48 -16.69
C ALA A 417 -7.26 2.96 -16.41
N ALA A 418 -6.14 2.45 -15.86
CA ALA A 418 -6.01 1.06 -15.49
C ALA A 418 -6.99 0.65 -14.38
N GLU A 419 -7.13 1.49 -13.34
CA GLU A 419 -8.11 1.30 -12.26
C GLU A 419 -9.53 1.24 -12.82
N ALA A 420 -9.89 2.20 -13.68
CA ALA A 420 -11.20 2.23 -14.31
C ALA A 420 -11.47 1.00 -15.18
N TYR A 421 -10.52 0.54 -15.99
CA TYR A 421 -10.69 -0.69 -16.77
C TYR A 421 -10.88 -1.92 -15.87
N SER A 422 -10.15 -2.00 -14.75
CA SER A 422 -10.35 -3.06 -13.77
C SER A 422 -11.75 -2.99 -13.17
N GLU A 423 -12.22 -1.81 -12.77
CA GLU A 423 -13.58 -1.65 -12.21
C GLU A 423 -14.67 -2.01 -13.22
N ILE A 424 -14.56 -1.49 -14.45
CA ILE A 424 -15.51 -1.75 -15.53
C ILE A 424 -15.51 -3.25 -15.90
N SER A 425 -14.36 -3.93 -15.83
CA SER A 425 -14.28 -5.37 -16.08
C SER A 425 -15.14 -6.18 -15.10
N MET A 426 -15.19 -5.79 -13.83
CA MET A 426 -16.06 -6.42 -12.82
C MET A 426 -17.53 -6.30 -13.20
N LEU A 427 -17.90 -5.16 -13.79
CA LEU A 427 -19.29 -4.93 -14.21
C LEU A 427 -19.63 -5.77 -15.44
N TYR A 428 -18.72 -5.93 -16.42
CA TYR A 428 -18.94 -6.86 -17.53
C TYR A 428 -18.98 -8.33 -17.06
N GLU A 429 -18.18 -8.70 -16.07
CA GLU A 429 -18.24 -10.02 -15.42
C GLU A 429 -19.62 -10.29 -14.82
N THR A 430 -20.22 -9.35 -14.07
CA THR A 430 -21.58 -9.53 -13.53
C THR A 430 -22.65 -9.70 -14.61
N MET A 431 -22.39 -9.20 -15.83
CA MET A 431 -23.23 -9.41 -17.02
C MET A 431 -22.93 -10.73 -17.76
N ASN A 432 -22.00 -11.55 -17.26
CA ASN A 432 -21.44 -12.75 -17.92
C ASN A 432 -20.74 -12.46 -19.26
N ASP A 433 -20.26 -11.23 -19.47
CA ASP A 433 -19.49 -10.82 -20.65
C ASP A 433 -17.98 -10.96 -20.36
N PHE A 434 -17.55 -12.21 -20.17
CA PHE A 434 -16.19 -12.53 -19.74
C PHE A 434 -15.12 -12.13 -20.77
N GLU A 435 -15.45 -12.12 -22.06
CA GLU A 435 -14.52 -11.72 -23.12
C GLU A 435 -14.13 -10.24 -22.99
N THR A 436 -15.13 -9.37 -22.81
CA THR A 436 -14.90 -7.94 -22.59
C THR A 436 -14.17 -7.69 -21.28
N ALA A 437 -14.56 -8.38 -20.20
CA ALA A 437 -13.89 -8.28 -18.90
C ALA A 437 -12.40 -8.65 -18.97
N ILE A 438 -12.07 -9.79 -19.59
CA ILE A 438 -10.68 -10.24 -19.79
C ILE A 438 -9.89 -9.25 -20.65
N SER A 439 -10.50 -8.72 -21.71
CA SER A 439 -9.86 -7.72 -22.57
C SER A 439 -9.47 -6.45 -21.80
N LEU A 440 -10.40 -5.93 -20.98
CA LEU A 440 -10.16 -4.75 -20.14
C LEU A 440 -9.08 -5.00 -19.08
N LEU A 441 -9.07 -6.18 -18.43
CA LEU A 441 -8.02 -6.52 -17.46
C LEU A 441 -6.65 -6.63 -18.09
N LYS A 442 -6.53 -7.22 -19.30
CA LYS A 442 -5.26 -7.26 -20.04
C LYS A 442 -4.77 -5.86 -20.39
N ARG A 443 -5.68 -4.96 -20.74
CA ARG A 443 -5.36 -3.56 -21.03
C ARG A 443 -4.90 -2.82 -19.76
N SER A 444 -5.61 -3.02 -18.65
CA SER A 444 -5.22 -2.52 -17.33
C SER A 444 -3.82 -2.99 -16.93
N LEU A 445 -3.54 -4.29 -17.05
CA LEU A 445 -2.23 -4.87 -16.74
C LEU A 445 -1.11 -4.24 -17.57
N ALA A 446 -1.30 -4.08 -18.89
CA ALA A 446 -0.31 -3.48 -19.78
C ALA A 446 0.02 -2.00 -19.48
N LEU A 447 -0.89 -1.28 -18.82
CA LEU A 447 -0.63 0.07 -18.31
C LEU A 447 0.16 0.02 -16.99
N LEU A 448 -0.23 -0.88 -16.09
CA LEU A 448 0.36 -1.01 -14.74
C LEU A 448 1.79 -1.55 -14.76
N GLU A 449 2.12 -2.46 -15.68
CA GLU A 449 3.49 -2.97 -15.89
C GLU A 449 4.53 -1.86 -16.16
N LYS A 450 4.07 -0.67 -16.59
CA LYS A 450 4.91 0.51 -16.85
C LYS A 450 5.06 1.43 -15.65
N LEU A 451 4.43 1.10 -14.51
CA LEU A 451 4.30 1.95 -13.33
C LEU A 451 4.82 1.22 -12.07
N PRO A 452 6.13 1.34 -11.75
CA PRO A 452 6.74 0.65 -10.60
C PRO A 452 6.10 0.96 -9.23
N GLN A 453 5.43 2.10 -9.07
CA GLN A 453 4.73 2.45 -7.85
C GLN A 453 3.36 1.74 -7.69
N GLU A 454 2.83 1.17 -8.78
CA GLU A 454 1.52 0.54 -8.87
C GLU A 454 1.57 -1.00 -8.81
N GLN A 455 2.65 -1.60 -8.30
CA GLN A 455 2.82 -3.06 -8.21
C GLN A 455 1.65 -3.76 -7.51
N HIS A 456 1.13 -3.18 -6.43
CA HIS A 456 -0.07 -3.71 -5.76
C HIS A 456 -1.31 -3.80 -6.68
N SER A 457 -1.52 -2.82 -7.54
CA SER A 457 -2.60 -2.77 -8.54
C SER A 457 -2.33 -3.80 -9.64
N GLU A 458 -1.08 -3.90 -10.11
CA GLU A 458 -0.64 -4.89 -11.10
C GLU A 458 -0.93 -6.32 -10.62
N GLY A 459 -0.49 -6.66 -9.40
CA GLY A 459 -0.74 -7.95 -8.78
C GLY A 459 -2.23 -8.24 -8.60
N SER A 460 -3.02 -7.24 -8.19
CA SER A 460 -4.47 -7.39 -8.02
C SER A 460 -5.20 -7.65 -9.33
N VAL A 461 -4.85 -6.93 -10.40
CA VAL A 461 -5.39 -7.11 -11.76
C VAL A 461 -4.97 -8.47 -12.32
N SER A 462 -3.72 -8.87 -12.14
CA SER A 462 -3.22 -10.19 -12.55
C SER A 462 -3.96 -11.32 -11.82
N ALA A 463 -4.19 -11.19 -10.50
CA ALA A 463 -4.97 -12.15 -9.73
C ALA A 463 -6.42 -12.27 -10.25
N ARG A 464 -7.07 -11.14 -10.54
CA ARG A 464 -8.42 -11.11 -11.12
C ARG A 464 -8.47 -11.77 -12.50
N LEU A 465 -7.50 -11.49 -13.35
CA LEU A 465 -7.39 -12.11 -14.67
C LEU A 465 -7.20 -13.62 -14.56
N GLY A 466 -6.31 -14.08 -13.68
CA GLY A 466 -6.12 -15.49 -13.36
C GLY A 466 -7.41 -16.16 -12.91
N TRP A 467 -8.17 -15.52 -12.01
CA TRP A 467 -9.45 -16.04 -11.56
C TRP A 467 -10.51 -16.12 -12.67
N LEU A 468 -10.64 -15.09 -13.52
CA LEU A 468 -11.58 -15.14 -14.66
C LEU A 468 -11.23 -16.27 -15.63
N LEU A 469 -9.94 -16.49 -15.88
CA LEU A 469 -9.46 -17.59 -16.71
C LEU A 469 -9.80 -18.95 -16.08
N LEU A 470 -9.67 -19.11 -14.77
CA LEU A 470 -10.13 -20.31 -14.06
C LEU A 470 -11.63 -20.52 -14.23
N LEU A 471 -12.44 -19.46 -14.04
CA LEU A 471 -13.90 -19.52 -14.13
C LEU A 471 -14.39 -20.01 -15.50
N ILE A 472 -13.71 -19.62 -16.58
CA ILE A 472 -14.04 -20.08 -17.94
C ILE A 472 -13.31 -21.37 -18.35
N GLY A 473 -12.63 -22.04 -17.42
CA GLY A 473 -11.97 -23.34 -17.62
C GLY A 473 -10.61 -23.29 -18.30
N LYS A 474 -10.01 -22.10 -18.46
CA LYS A 474 -8.65 -21.91 -19.03
C LYS A 474 -7.58 -22.05 -17.94
N VAL A 475 -7.56 -23.21 -17.29
CA VAL A 475 -6.77 -23.44 -16.07
C VAL A 475 -5.27 -23.23 -16.28
N GLN A 476 -4.71 -23.75 -17.39
CA GLN A 476 -3.29 -23.60 -17.68
C GLN A 476 -2.89 -22.15 -17.99
N GLU A 477 -3.77 -21.35 -18.57
CA GLU A 477 -3.52 -19.91 -18.79
C GLU A 477 -3.59 -19.13 -17.47
N ALA A 478 -4.42 -19.56 -16.52
CA ALA A 478 -4.63 -18.87 -15.24
C ALA A 478 -3.45 -18.95 -14.27
N ILE A 479 -2.81 -20.13 -14.17
CA ILE A 479 -1.73 -20.39 -13.20
C ILE A 479 -0.61 -19.35 -13.24
N PRO A 480 0.01 -19.02 -14.39
CA PRO A 480 1.11 -18.04 -14.41
C PRO A 480 0.69 -16.63 -13.95
N TYR A 481 -0.56 -16.22 -14.23
CA TYR A 481 -1.08 -14.95 -13.72
C TYR A 481 -1.22 -14.98 -12.19
N LEU A 482 -1.73 -16.09 -11.63
CA LEU A 482 -1.87 -16.24 -10.18
C LEU A 482 -0.52 -16.35 -9.48
N GLU A 483 0.45 -17.08 -10.02
CA GLU A 483 1.80 -17.20 -9.44
C GLU A 483 2.52 -15.84 -9.42
N GLY A 484 2.51 -15.11 -10.54
CA GLY A 484 3.07 -13.75 -10.58
C GLY A 484 2.36 -12.79 -9.64
N ALA A 485 1.02 -12.85 -9.58
CA ALA A 485 0.25 -12.03 -8.65
C ALA A 485 0.60 -12.30 -7.18
N ALA A 486 0.85 -13.57 -6.81
CA ALA A 486 1.22 -13.93 -5.44
C ALA A 486 2.55 -13.27 -5.04
N GLU A 487 3.55 -13.30 -5.92
CA GLU A 487 4.85 -12.68 -5.71
C GLU A 487 4.71 -11.16 -5.57
N THR A 488 4.07 -10.49 -6.54
CA THR A 488 3.90 -9.04 -6.55
C THR A 488 3.12 -8.52 -5.33
N LEU A 489 2.02 -9.20 -4.95
CA LEU A 489 1.23 -8.79 -3.78
C LEU A 489 1.94 -9.10 -2.46
N GLN A 490 2.73 -10.17 -2.39
CA GLN A 490 3.55 -10.46 -1.21
C GLN A 490 4.62 -9.38 -1.01
N GLU A 491 5.25 -8.90 -2.06
CA GLU A 491 6.22 -7.79 -1.97
C GLU A 491 5.56 -6.45 -1.59
N SER A 492 4.32 -6.22 -2.07
CA SER A 492 3.60 -4.98 -1.84
C SER A 492 2.98 -4.89 -0.44
N PHE A 493 2.26 -5.93 -0.03
CA PHE A 493 1.44 -5.96 1.19
C PHE A 493 1.95 -6.92 2.27
N GLY A 494 2.98 -7.73 1.98
CA GLY A 494 3.50 -8.74 2.89
C GLY A 494 2.81 -10.10 2.74
N SER A 495 3.51 -11.15 3.16
CA SER A 495 3.11 -12.56 2.95
C SER A 495 1.89 -13.01 3.75
N LYS A 496 1.40 -12.20 4.69
CA LYS A 496 0.23 -12.50 5.52
C LYS A 496 -0.99 -11.66 5.15
N HIS A 497 -0.91 -10.88 4.07
CA HIS A 497 -2.05 -10.11 3.58
C HIS A 497 -3.12 -11.04 2.99
N PHE A 498 -4.40 -10.78 3.28
CA PHE A 498 -5.52 -11.62 2.86
C PHE A 498 -5.59 -11.82 1.33
N GLY A 499 -5.21 -10.80 0.55
CA GLY A 499 -5.11 -10.87 -0.91
C GLY A 499 -4.16 -11.97 -1.40
N VAL A 500 -3.06 -12.23 -0.68
CA VAL A 500 -2.14 -13.33 -0.98
C VAL A 500 -2.80 -14.68 -0.66
N GLY A 501 -3.56 -14.73 0.45
CA GLY A 501 -4.37 -15.90 0.81
C GLY A 501 -5.38 -16.28 -0.28
N TYR A 502 -6.07 -15.31 -0.86
CA TYR A 502 -7.00 -15.54 -1.96
C TYR A 502 -6.33 -16.14 -3.19
N ILE A 503 -5.15 -15.66 -3.56
CA ILE A 503 -4.41 -16.18 -4.71
C ILE A 503 -4.01 -17.64 -4.47
N TYR A 504 -3.53 -17.98 -3.28
CA TYR A 504 -3.24 -19.37 -2.93
C TYR A 504 -4.48 -20.26 -2.91
N ASN A 505 -5.64 -19.75 -2.48
CA ASN A 505 -6.90 -20.49 -2.60
C ASN A 505 -7.23 -20.78 -4.07
N ASN A 506 -7.08 -19.79 -4.96
CA ASN A 506 -7.32 -19.97 -6.39
C ASN A 506 -6.31 -20.92 -7.05
N LEU A 507 -5.03 -20.87 -6.67
CA LEU A 507 -4.03 -21.85 -7.12
C LEU A 507 -4.38 -23.26 -6.65
N GLY A 508 -4.89 -23.40 -5.43
CA GLY A 508 -5.41 -24.67 -4.92
C GLY A 508 -6.57 -25.22 -5.78
N ALA A 509 -7.52 -24.35 -6.13
CA ALA A 509 -8.63 -24.71 -7.01
C ALA A 509 -8.14 -25.11 -8.41
N ALA A 510 -7.20 -24.35 -8.98
CA ALA A 510 -6.56 -24.67 -10.25
C ALA A 510 -5.92 -26.07 -10.23
N TYR A 511 -5.19 -26.41 -9.16
CA TYR A 511 -4.58 -27.74 -9.03
C TYR A 511 -5.58 -28.87 -8.84
N LEU A 512 -6.73 -28.63 -8.19
CA LEU A 512 -7.81 -29.64 -8.15
C LEU A 512 -8.39 -29.93 -9.53
N GLU A 513 -8.62 -28.90 -10.34
CA GLU A 513 -9.11 -29.05 -11.71
C GLU A 513 -8.10 -29.76 -12.62
N LEU A 514 -6.80 -29.68 -12.30
CA LEU A 514 -5.74 -30.46 -12.96
C LEU A 514 -5.58 -31.88 -12.39
N GLU A 515 -6.49 -32.33 -11.52
CA GLU A 515 -6.42 -33.62 -10.82
C GLU A 515 -5.12 -33.79 -10.00
N ARG A 516 -4.62 -32.71 -9.40
CA ARG A 516 -3.42 -32.67 -8.55
C ARG A 516 -3.79 -32.33 -7.09
N PRO A 517 -4.51 -33.22 -6.38
CA PRO A 517 -5.05 -32.88 -5.07
C PRO A 517 -4.00 -32.70 -3.97
N GLN A 518 -2.79 -33.27 -4.13
CA GLN A 518 -1.67 -33.04 -3.21
C GLN A 518 -1.15 -31.59 -3.30
N SER A 519 -0.94 -31.08 -4.50
CA SER A 519 -0.54 -29.69 -4.73
C SER A 519 -1.63 -28.72 -4.28
N ALA A 520 -2.89 -29.07 -4.53
CA ALA A 520 -4.02 -28.28 -4.05
C ALA A 520 -4.07 -28.18 -2.53
N ALA A 521 -3.89 -29.30 -1.81
CA ALA A 521 -3.87 -29.31 -0.35
C ALA A 521 -2.77 -28.41 0.22
N GLN A 522 -1.58 -28.36 -0.41
CA GLN A 522 -0.51 -27.45 -0.02
C GLN A 522 -0.93 -25.98 -0.16
N MET A 523 -1.49 -25.60 -1.32
CA MET A 523 -1.93 -24.22 -1.57
C MET A 523 -3.08 -23.81 -0.64
N PHE A 524 -4.09 -24.66 -0.43
CA PHE A 524 -5.18 -24.37 0.51
C PHE A 524 -4.72 -24.28 1.96
N ALA A 525 -3.73 -25.07 2.38
CA ALA A 525 -3.17 -24.95 3.72
C ALA A 525 -2.46 -23.60 3.93
N VAL A 526 -1.71 -23.12 2.94
CA VAL A 526 -1.11 -21.78 2.97
C VAL A 526 -2.18 -20.69 2.98
N ALA A 527 -3.21 -20.81 2.13
CA ALA A 527 -4.33 -19.88 2.10
C ALA A 527 -5.04 -19.78 3.45
N LYS A 528 -5.36 -20.93 4.07
CA LYS A 528 -6.01 -21.00 5.38
C LYS A 528 -5.17 -20.33 6.47
N ASP A 529 -3.86 -20.61 6.54
CA ASP A 529 -2.97 -19.98 7.53
C ASP A 529 -2.92 -18.45 7.37
N ILE A 530 -2.88 -17.96 6.12
CA ILE A 530 -2.89 -16.51 5.85
C ILE A 530 -4.24 -15.90 6.25
N MET A 531 -5.36 -16.52 5.87
CA MET A 531 -6.72 -16.02 6.16
C MET A 531 -7.04 -16.06 7.65
N ASP A 532 -6.64 -17.12 8.37
CA ASP A 532 -6.80 -17.21 9.83
C ASP A 532 -6.07 -16.07 10.55
N VAL A 533 -4.87 -15.71 10.09
CA VAL A 533 -4.07 -14.61 10.67
C VAL A 533 -4.65 -13.24 10.33
N SER A 534 -5.09 -13.03 9.09
CA SER A 534 -5.49 -11.70 8.58
C SER A 534 -6.96 -11.36 8.86
N LEU A 535 -7.86 -12.33 8.72
CA LEU A 535 -9.31 -12.15 8.83
C LEU A 535 -9.87 -12.77 10.12
N GLY A 536 -9.18 -13.78 10.66
CA GLY A 536 -9.61 -14.58 11.80
C GLY A 536 -10.19 -15.94 11.37
N PRO A 537 -10.15 -16.97 12.24
CA PRO A 537 -10.54 -18.34 11.89
C PRO A 537 -12.05 -18.54 11.65
N HIS A 538 -12.86 -17.58 12.09
CA HIS A 538 -14.31 -17.57 11.88
C HIS A 538 -14.72 -16.66 10.72
N HIS A 539 -13.79 -16.07 9.96
CA HIS A 539 -14.18 -15.32 8.76
C HIS A 539 -14.68 -16.27 7.66
N ALA A 540 -15.67 -15.85 6.86
CA ALA A 540 -16.24 -16.69 5.79
C ALA A 540 -15.17 -17.26 4.85
N ASP A 541 -14.20 -16.45 4.42
CA ASP A 541 -13.11 -16.90 3.55
C ASP A 541 -12.14 -17.88 4.24
N SER A 542 -11.83 -17.68 5.52
CA SER A 542 -11.01 -18.63 6.29
C SER A 542 -11.70 -20.00 6.39
N ILE A 543 -13.02 -19.99 6.58
CA ILE A 543 -13.85 -21.19 6.59
C ILE A 543 -13.88 -21.85 5.21
N GLU A 544 -13.98 -21.07 4.13
CA GLU A 544 -13.93 -21.57 2.76
C GLU A 544 -12.59 -22.23 2.44
N ALA A 545 -11.46 -21.61 2.79
CA ALA A 545 -10.13 -22.21 2.60
C ALA A 545 -9.99 -23.54 3.37
N CYS A 546 -10.54 -23.62 4.59
CA CYS A 546 -10.61 -24.85 5.37
C CYS A 546 -11.47 -25.93 4.69
N HIS A 547 -12.63 -25.53 4.13
CA HIS A 547 -13.50 -26.42 3.38
C HIS A 547 -12.85 -26.95 2.09
N ASN A 548 -12.12 -26.10 1.37
CA ASN A 548 -11.38 -26.50 0.19
C ASN A 548 -10.22 -27.45 0.52
N LEU A 549 -9.54 -27.24 1.65
CA LEU A 549 -8.56 -28.18 2.17
C LEU A 549 -9.17 -29.55 2.49
N SER A 550 -10.35 -29.58 3.12
CA SER A 550 -11.15 -30.80 3.34
C SER A 550 -11.46 -31.52 2.02
N LYS A 551 -11.91 -30.78 0.98
CA LYS A 551 -12.17 -31.33 -0.36
C LYS A 551 -10.92 -31.94 -0.99
N ALA A 552 -9.77 -31.27 -0.89
CA ALA A 552 -8.51 -31.79 -1.42
C ALA A 552 -8.10 -33.12 -0.76
N TYR A 553 -8.18 -33.21 0.58
CA TYR A 553 -7.95 -34.49 1.29
C TYR A 553 -8.96 -35.57 0.92
N GLY A 554 -10.23 -35.19 0.71
CA GLY A 554 -11.27 -36.11 0.23
C GLY A 554 -10.98 -36.66 -1.16
N ALA A 555 -10.44 -35.84 -2.07
CA ALA A 555 -10.01 -36.25 -3.40
C ALA A 555 -8.79 -37.18 -3.36
N MET A 556 -7.90 -37.03 -2.36
CA MET A 556 -6.80 -37.96 -2.10
C MET A 556 -7.24 -39.30 -1.46
N GLY A 557 -8.52 -39.44 -1.09
CA GLY A 557 -9.00 -40.58 -0.30
C GLY A 557 -8.57 -40.56 1.17
N SER A 558 -7.93 -39.48 1.64
CA SER A 558 -7.51 -39.29 3.02
C SER A 558 -8.69 -38.82 3.89
N TYR A 559 -9.73 -39.67 3.98
CA TYR A 559 -11.01 -39.28 4.58
C TYR A 559 -10.93 -38.89 6.06
N ALA A 560 -9.96 -39.40 6.82
CA ALA A 560 -9.76 -39.01 8.22
C ALA A 560 -9.47 -37.50 8.34
N LEU A 561 -8.49 -37.01 7.58
CA LEU A 561 -8.14 -35.58 7.54
C LEU A 561 -9.26 -34.74 6.93
N ALA A 562 -9.91 -35.24 5.86
CA ALA A 562 -11.04 -34.54 5.25
C ALA A 562 -12.19 -34.33 6.26
N ILE A 563 -12.52 -35.35 7.06
CA ILE A 563 -13.54 -35.27 8.11
C ILE A 563 -13.12 -34.29 9.21
N GLU A 564 -11.86 -34.27 9.60
CA GLU A 564 -11.34 -33.34 10.61
C GLU A 564 -11.49 -31.88 10.17
N PHE A 565 -10.99 -31.52 8.99
CA PHE A 565 -11.15 -30.16 8.45
C PHE A 565 -12.61 -29.80 8.20
N GLN A 566 -13.43 -30.74 7.71
CA GLN A 566 -14.85 -30.49 7.54
C GLN A 566 -15.58 -30.30 8.87
N GLN A 567 -15.12 -30.93 9.96
CA GLN A 567 -15.67 -30.68 11.28
C GLN A 567 -15.32 -29.26 11.74
N GLN A 568 -14.08 -28.79 11.53
CA GLN A 568 -13.71 -27.39 11.81
C GLN A 568 -14.60 -26.39 11.06
N VAL A 569 -14.95 -26.68 9.80
CA VAL A 569 -15.89 -25.86 9.01
C VAL A 569 -17.28 -25.83 9.64
N VAL A 570 -17.80 -26.97 10.10
CA VAL A 570 -19.09 -27.04 10.81
C VAL A 570 -19.03 -26.22 12.09
N ASP A 571 -18.00 -26.42 12.91
CA ASP A 571 -17.83 -25.73 14.20
C ASP A 571 -17.72 -24.20 14.01
N ALA A 572 -17.03 -23.76 12.95
CA ALA A 572 -16.90 -22.35 12.63
C ALA A 572 -18.21 -21.73 12.10
N TRP A 573 -19.01 -22.44 11.30
CA TRP A 573 -20.33 -21.96 10.89
C TRP A 573 -21.34 -21.98 12.05
N GLU A 574 -21.25 -22.93 12.97
CA GLU A 574 -22.11 -22.97 14.16
C GLU A 574 -21.97 -21.70 15.03
N SER A 575 -20.78 -21.09 15.07
CA SER A 575 -20.56 -19.85 15.84
C SER A 575 -21.23 -18.62 15.22
N HIS A 576 -21.68 -18.66 13.96
CA HIS A 576 -22.35 -17.53 13.28
C HIS A 576 -23.84 -17.42 13.61
N GLY A 577 -24.44 -18.43 14.24
CA GLY A 577 -25.85 -18.42 14.60
C GLY A 577 -26.79 -18.48 13.40
N SER A 578 -27.95 -17.83 13.50
CA SER A 578 -29.06 -17.98 12.55
C SER A 578 -28.80 -17.41 11.15
N THR A 579 -27.78 -16.57 10.98
CA THR A 579 -27.46 -15.96 9.67
C THR A 579 -26.69 -16.90 8.74
N ALA A 580 -26.20 -18.04 9.24
CA ALA A 580 -25.39 -19.00 8.47
C ALA A 580 -26.03 -20.41 8.41
N GLU A 581 -27.35 -20.52 8.51
CA GLU A 581 -28.05 -21.80 8.58
C GLU A 581 -27.89 -22.66 7.32
N ASP A 582 -27.83 -22.03 6.15
CA ASP A 582 -27.69 -22.72 4.86
C ASP A 582 -26.25 -23.23 4.68
N GLU A 583 -25.25 -22.40 4.96
CA GLU A 583 -23.83 -22.75 4.95
C GLU A 583 -23.55 -23.90 5.93
N LEU A 584 -24.11 -23.82 7.15
CA LEU A 584 -24.00 -24.86 8.16
C LEU A 584 -24.65 -26.18 7.68
N ARG A 585 -25.80 -26.10 7.01
CA ARG A 585 -26.49 -27.28 6.46
C ARG A 585 -25.63 -27.96 5.39
N GLU A 586 -25.06 -27.18 4.47
CA GLU A 586 -24.16 -27.68 3.43
C GLU A 586 -22.88 -28.29 4.02
N ALA A 587 -22.30 -27.64 5.04
CA ALA A 587 -21.13 -28.14 5.74
C ALA A 587 -21.39 -29.50 6.41
N ARG A 588 -22.54 -29.65 7.08
CA ARG A 588 -22.98 -30.91 7.71
C ARG A 588 -23.29 -32.00 6.68
N GLN A 589 -23.90 -31.66 5.55
CA GLN A 589 -24.13 -32.60 4.46
C GLN A 589 -22.81 -33.13 3.89
N THR A 590 -21.85 -32.25 3.62
CA THR A 590 -20.50 -32.62 3.16
C THR A 590 -19.81 -33.54 4.16
N LEU A 591 -19.87 -33.20 5.46
CA LEU A 591 -19.33 -34.04 6.53
C LEU A 591 -19.93 -35.45 6.52
N GLN A 592 -21.25 -35.56 6.35
CA GLN A 592 -21.93 -36.85 6.29
C GLN A 592 -21.52 -37.65 5.04
N GLN A 593 -21.35 -36.99 3.90
CA GLN A 593 -20.85 -37.64 2.68
C GLN A 593 -19.43 -38.18 2.85
N LEU A 594 -18.54 -37.40 3.46
CA LEU A 594 -17.16 -37.84 3.77
C LEU A 594 -17.16 -39.04 4.72
N LYS A 595 -17.99 -39.03 5.78
CA LYS A 595 -18.16 -40.16 6.70
C LYS A 595 -18.63 -41.43 5.99
N ARG A 596 -19.60 -41.32 5.06
CA ARG A 596 -20.07 -42.46 4.25
C ARG A 596 -18.97 -42.99 3.33
N LYS A 597 -18.21 -42.12 2.67
CA LYS A 597 -17.08 -42.52 1.81
C LYS A 597 -16.00 -43.25 2.63
N ALA A 598 -15.64 -42.73 3.81
CA ALA A 598 -14.69 -43.38 4.72
C ALA A 598 -15.11 -44.81 5.12
N GLN A 599 -16.40 -45.01 5.40
CA GLN A 599 -16.97 -46.32 5.72
C GLN A 599 -16.94 -47.29 4.52
N GLY A 600 -17.11 -46.78 3.29
CA GLY A 600 -16.99 -47.56 2.06
C GLY A 600 -15.55 -47.99 1.75
N THR A 601 -14.58 -47.12 2.01
CA THR A 601 -13.14 -47.36 1.75
C THR A 601 -12.47 -48.26 2.80
N SER A 602 -13.02 -48.36 4.02
CA SER A 602 -12.61 -49.33 5.04
C SER A 602 -12.61 -50.80 4.55
N LYS A 603 -13.28 -51.11 3.42
CA LYS A 603 -13.22 -52.43 2.76
C LYS A 603 -12.05 -52.63 1.78
N PHE A 604 -11.33 -51.59 1.37
CA PHE A 604 -10.21 -51.67 0.42
C PHE A 604 -9.13 -50.61 0.73
N GLU A 605 -8.03 -51.08 1.35
CA GLU A 605 -6.67 -50.50 1.47
C GLU A 605 -6.46 -49.13 2.17
N LEU A 606 -5.57 -49.17 3.19
CA LEU A 606 -4.91 -48.02 3.82
C LEU A 606 -3.58 -47.75 3.10
N SER A 607 -3.44 -46.60 2.43
CA SER A 607 -2.13 -46.10 1.97
C SER A 607 -1.70 -44.91 2.82
N THR A 608 -0.70 -45.12 3.66
CA THR A 608 -0.09 -44.14 4.56
C THR A 608 1.11 -43.47 3.90
N LYS A 609 0.90 -42.30 3.30
CA LYS A 609 1.91 -41.23 3.20
C LYS A 609 1.20 -39.88 3.34
N ALA A 610 0.94 -39.47 4.59
CA ALA A 610 0.44 -38.14 4.91
C ALA A 610 1.62 -37.14 4.95
N LEU A 611 1.48 -36.02 4.26
CA LEU A 611 2.34 -34.83 4.41
C LEU A 611 1.98 -34.09 5.71
N PRO A 612 2.89 -33.27 6.27
CA PRO A 612 2.71 -32.69 7.59
C PRO A 612 1.50 -31.75 7.67
N LEU A 613 0.79 -31.82 8.80
CA LEU A 613 -0.27 -30.90 9.20
C LEU A 613 0.26 -29.45 9.23
N PRO A 614 -0.54 -28.44 8.84
CA PRO A 614 -0.14 -27.04 8.99
C PRO A 614 0.14 -26.74 10.47
N HIS A 615 1.35 -26.28 10.77
CA HIS A 615 1.84 -26.07 12.13
C HIS A 615 1.11 -24.91 12.83
N SER A 616 0.38 -25.21 13.90
CA SER A 616 -0.03 -24.23 14.90
C SER A 616 1.08 -24.04 15.94
N SER A 617 2.03 -23.12 15.70
CA SER A 617 2.71 -22.29 16.72
C SER A 617 4.00 -21.63 16.20
N THR A 618 4.08 -20.33 16.47
CA THR A 618 5.27 -19.48 16.64
C THR A 618 6.65 -20.15 16.41
N SER A 619 7.15 -20.13 15.18
CA SER A 619 8.58 -19.92 14.92
C SER A 619 8.79 -19.40 13.50
N SER A 620 9.49 -18.29 13.39
CA SER A 620 9.89 -17.66 12.13
C SER A 620 10.91 -18.54 11.41
N LYS A 621 10.45 -19.35 10.46
CA LYS A 621 11.30 -19.84 9.36
C LYS A 621 10.54 -19.71 8.05
N THR A 622 11.08 -18.87 7.19
CA THR A 622 10.72 -18.68 5.78
C THR A 622 10.71 -20.03 5.07
N LEU A 623 9.52 -20.53 4.77
CA LEU A 623 9.32 -21.60 3.79
C LEU A 623 9.12 -20.92 2.44
N GLN A 624 10.19 -20.84 1.64
CA GLN A 624 10.05 -20.67 0.19
C GLN A 624 9.58 -22.01 -0.38
N PRO A 625 8.49 -22.07 -1.16
CA PRO A 625 8.23 -23.24 -1.98
C PRO A 625 9.21 -23.23 -3.16
N ASP A 626 10.00 -24.29 -3.29
CA ASP A 626 10.87 -24.54 -4.45
C ASP A 626 10.03 -24.62 -5.73
N LEU A 627 9.98 -23.53 -6.49
CA LEU A 627 9.50 -23.51 -7.87
C LEU A 627 10.56 -24.18 -8.77
N PRO A 628 10.17 -25.05 -9.72
CA PRO A 628 11.13 -25.71 -10.59
C PRO A 628 11.77 -24.71 -11.55
N ALA A 629 13.08 -24.53 -11.42
CA ALA A 629 13.90 -23.71 -12.30
C ALA A 629 13.74 -24.17 -13.77
N HIS A 630 13.19 -23.30 -14.62
CA HIS A 630 13.25 -23.47 -16.06
C HIS A 630 14.71 -23.36 -16.53
N GLN A 631 15.28 -24.51 -16.89
CA GLN A 631 16.51 -24.59 -17.67
C GLN A 631 16.29 -23.89 -19.02
N LYS A 632 16.90 -22.72 -19.20
CA LYS A 632 17.18 -22.17 -20.53
C LYS A 632 18.25 -23.03 -21.19
N HIS A 633 17.88 -23.78 -22.22
CA HIS A 633 18.84 -24.32 -23.18
C HIS A 633 19.12 -23.27 -24.25
N GLN A 634 20.39 -22.85 -24.28
CA GLN A 634 21.19 -22.18 -25.33
C GLN A 634 20.68 -20.86 -25.93
#